data_AF-A0A0K3BH28-F1
#
_entry.id   AF-A0A0K3BH28-F1
#
_cell.length_a   1.000
_cell.length_b   1.000
_cell.length_c   1.000
_cell.angle_alpha   90.00
_cell.angle_beta   90.00
_cell.angle_gamma   90.00
#
_symmetry.space_group_name_H-M   'P 1'
#
loop_
_entity.id
_entity.type
_entity.pdbx_description
1 polymer ?
#
loop_
_entity_poly.entity_id
_entity_poly.type
_entity_poly.pdbx_seq_one_letter_code
_entity_poly.pdbx_strand_id
1 'polypeptide(L)'
;MCHSTATTRTRELTGQARADLIVEAANMPMTATAESELAERGVLVNPDVVANSATNSWWWTFFGDIEADADATLGKVRERTRRLVARSSTERPSRRPFRV
;
A
#
# COMPACT_ATOMS: atom_id res chain seq x y z
N MET A 1 20.12 20.85 -8.08
CA MET A 1 18.89 20.23 -8.60
C MET A 1 18.70 18.88 -7.94
N CYS A 2 17.70 18.75 -7.06
CA CYS A 2 17.40 17.52 -6.33
C CYS A 2 16.56 16.58 -7.22
N HIS A 3 17.18 15.55 -7.78
CA HIS A 3 16.48 14.49 -8.52
C HIS A 3 16.06 13.39 -7.55
N SER A 4 15.08 13.67 -6.68
CA SER A 4 14.58 12.70 -5.70
C SER A 4 13.28 12.07 -6.22
N THR A 5 13.36 11.01 -7.01
CA THR A 5 12.24 10.07 -7.21
C THR A 5 12.18 9.13 -6.01
N ALA A 6 10.98 8.66 -5.63
CA ALA A 6 10.73 7.88 -4.40
C ALA A 6 11.70 6.68 -4.24
N THR A 7 12.08 6.05 -5.35
CA THR A 7 12.95 4.88 -5.44
C THR A 7 14.39 5.11 -4.92
N THR A 8 14.94 6.31 -5.08
CA THR A 8 16.34 6.60 -4.68
C THR A 8 16.48 6.71 -3.16
N ARG A 9 15.40 7.05 -2.44
CA ARG A 9 15.41 7.23 -0.97
C ARG A 9 15.18 5.93 -0.18
N THR A 10 14.74 4.86 -0.85
CA THR A 10 14.28 3.64 -0.21
C THR A 10 15.39 2.88 0.52
N ARG A 11 16.57 2.69 -0.10
CA ARG A 11 17.67 1.91 0.51
C ARG A 11 18.20 2.54 1.79
N GLU A 12 18.37 3.86 1.79
CA GLU A 12 18.84 4.62 2.94
C GLU A 12 17.86 4.53 4.12
N LEU A 13 16.56 4.59 3.82
CA LEU A 13 15.49 4.52 4.83
C LEU A 13 15.28 3.10 5.35
N THR A 14 15.38 2.07 4.50
CA THR A 14 15.21 0.67 4.91
C THR A 14 16.22 0.29 5.98
N GLY A 15 17.50 0.62 5.81
CA GLY A 15 18.55 0.33 6.80
C GLY A 15 18.32 0.99 8.17
N GLN A 16 17.56 2.09 8.21
CA GLN A 16 17.31 2.88 9.44
C GLN A 16 15.92 2.64 10.03
N ALA A 17 14.97 2.09 9.27
CA ALA A 17 13.60 1.89 9.70
C ALA A 17 13.55 0.88 10.86
N ARG A 18 13.03 1.29 12.01
CA ARG A 18 12.86 0.45 13.21
C ARG A 18 11.43 -0.07 13.39
N ALA A 19 10.63 -0.04 12.33
CA ALA A 19 9.20 -0.38 12.39
C ALA A 19 8.98 -1.86 12.10
N ASP A 20 7.97 -2.44 12.76
CA ASP A 20 7.50 -3.80 12.50
C ASP A 20 6.51 -3.86 11.31
N LEU A 21 5.97 -2.70 10.91
CA LEU A 21 5.02 -2.53 9.81
C LEU A 21 5.38 -1.30 8.97
N ILE A 22 5.42 -1.46 7.65
CA ILE A 22 5.53 -0.40 6.65
C ILE A 22 4.27 -0.40 5.77
N VAL A 23 3.77 0.78 5.43
CA VAL A 23 2.57 0.95 4.59
C VAL A 23 2.91 1.86 3.42
N GLU A 24 2.76 1.36 2.20
CA GLU A 24 3.15 2.07 0.98
C GLU A 24 2.04 3.03 0.50
N ALA A 25 2.16 4.31 0.85
CA ALA A 25 1.14 5.29 0.45
C ALA A 25 1.28 5.77 -1.01
N ALA A 26 2.48 5.71 -1.57
CA ALA A 26 2.76 6.11 -2.95
C ALA A 26 2.80 4.87 -3.87
N ASN A 27 2.60 5.05 -5.18
CA ASN A 27 2.74 3.96 -6.15
C ASN A 27 4.21 3.53 -6.24
N MET A 28 4.47 2.23 -6.00
CA MET A 28 5.79 1.59 -6.12
C MET A 28 6.95 2.41 -5.52
N PRO A 29 6.89 2.78 -4.23
CA PRO A 29 7.89 3.64 -3.61
C PRO A 29 9.16 2.88 -3.22
N MET A 30 9.11 1.54 -3.29
CA MET A 30 10.14 0.64 -2.82
C MET A 30 10.79 -0.12 -3.98
N THR A 31 12.09 -0.36 -3.87
CA THR A 31 12.79 -1.29 -4.77
C THR A 31 12.61 -2.72 -4.29
N ALA A 32 12.60 -3.70 -5.21
CA ALA A 32 12.52 -5.12 -4.85
C ALA A 32 13.64 -5.59 -3.90
N THR A 33 14.84 -4.98 -3.98
CA THR A 33 15.92 -5.27 -3.03
C THR A 33 15.57 -4.81 -1.61
N ALA A 34 15.07 -3.57 -1.47
CA ALA A 34 14.67 -3.03 -0.17
C ALA A 34 13.51 -3.82 0.45
N GLU A 35 12.57 -4.29 -0.37
CA GLU A 35 11.49 -5.18 0.08
C GLU A 35 12.03 -6.51 0.60
N SER A 36 13.00 -7.11 -0.10
CA SER A 36 13.66 -8.35 0.32
C SER A 36 14.41 -8.19 1.64
N GLU A 37 15.17 -7.09 1.80
CA GLU A 37 15.89 -6.77 3.04
C GLU A 37 14.95 -6.58 4.24
N LEU A 38 13.79 -5.95 4.03
CA LEU A 38 12.76 -5.79 5.07
C LEU A 38 12.11 -7.14 5.43
N ALA A 39 11.83 -7.97 4.44
CA ALA A 39 11.27 -9.30 4.64
C ALA A 39 12.21 -10.22 5.42
N GLU A 40 13.52 -10.18 5.14
CA GLU A 40 14.54 -10.92 5.90
C GLU A 40 14.60 -10.50 7.37
N ARG A 41 14.30 -9.22 7.65
CA ARG A 41 14.22 -8.66 9.00
C ARG A 41 12.89 -8.94 9.70
N GLY A 42 11.94 -9.59 9.04
CA GLY A 42 10.61 -9.88 9.58
C GLY A 42 9.67 -8.67 9.61
N VAL A 43 9.98 -7.59 8.88
CA VAL A 43 9.11 -6.42 8.79
C VAL A 43 7.94 -6.73 7.86
N LEU A 44 6.71 -6.45 8.30
CA LEU A 44 5.52 -6.59 7.47
C LEU A 44 5.38 -5.37 6.54
N VAL A 45 5.10 -5.59 5.26
CA VAL A 45 4.83 -4.52 4.28
C VAL A 45 3.40 -4.63 3.78
N ASN A 46 2.62 -3.56 3.91
CA ASN A 46 1.31 -3.40 3.28
C ASN A 46 1.51 -2.72 1.92
N PRO A 47 1.29 -3.44 0.80
CA PRO A 47 1.67 -2.98 -0.53
C PRO A 47 0.79 -1.83 -1.02
N ASP A 48 1.32 -1.02 -1.94
CA ASP A 48 0.67 0.20 -2.42
C ASP A 48 -0.72 -0.06 -3.03
N VAL A 49 -0.85 -1.13 -3.81
CA VAL A 49 -2.11 -1.54 -4.46
C VAL A 49 -3.25 -1.80 -3.46
N VAL A 50 -2.91 -2.05 -2.19
CA VAL A 50 -3.89 -2.17 -1.09
C VAL A 50 -3.97 -0.86 -0.31
N ALA A 51 -2.83 -0.29 0.07
CA ALA A 51 -2.76 0.85 0.98
C ALA A 51 -3.32 2.16 0.38
N ASN A 52 -3.07 2.41 -0.91
CA ASN A 52 -3.49 3.64 -1.58
C ASN A 52 -4.81 3.49 -2.36
N SER A 53 -5.39 2.28 -2.38
CA SER A 53 -6.52 1.92 -3.26
C SER A 53 -7.75 2.79 -3.04
N ALA A 54 -7.93 3.32 -1.83
CA ALA A 54 -9.03 4.19 -1.45
C ALA A 54 -9.10 5.47 -2.29
N THR A 55 -7.98 5.91 -2.86
CA THR A 55 -7.93 7.10 -3.74
C THR A 55 -8.82 6.93 -4.98
N ASN A 56 -9.12 5.68 -5.38
CA ASN A 56 -10.05 5.37 -6.47
C ASN A 56 -11.53 5.37 -6.04
N SER A 57 -11.88 5.79 -4.81
CA SER A 57 -13.28 5.78 -4.34
C SER A 57 -14.20 6.68 -5.17
N TRP A 58 -13.66 7.69 -5.83
CA TRP A 58 -14.44 8.63 -6.66
C TRP A 58 -15.18 7.94 -7.81
N TRP A 59 -14.70 6.78 -8.27
CA TRP A 59 -15.41 5.96 -9.27
C TRP A 59 -16.81 5.54 -8.78
N TRP A 60 -17.01 5.34 -7.48
CA TRP A 60 -18.32 4.97 -6.94
C TRP A 60 -19.34 6.10 -7.07
N THR A 61 -18.91 7.34 -6.89
CA THR A 61 -19.78 8.50 -7.15
C THR A 61 -20.00 8.67 -8.64
N PHE A 62 -18.96 8.49 -9.46
CA PHE A 62 -19.05 8.62 -10.92
C PHE A 62 -20.06 7.63 -11.54
N PHE A 63 -20.07 6.38 -11.07
CA PHE A 63 -21.01 5.36 -11.55
C PHE A 63 -22.35 5.33 -10.82
N GLY A 64 -22.55 6.20 -9.82
CA GLY A 64 -23.80 6.25 -9.05
C GLY A 64 -23.98 5.11 -8.04
N ASP A 65 -22.90 4.43 -7.64
CA ASP A 65 -22.96 3.46 -6.53
C ASP A 65 -23.22 4.12 -5.17
N ILE A 66 -22.82 5.38 -5.01
CA ILE A 66 -23.04 6.22 -3.83
C ILE A 66 -23.29 7.67 -4.25
N GLU A 67 -24.02 8.39 -3.41
CA GLU A 67 -24.18 9.84 -3.55
C GLU A 67 -22.84 10.59 -3.37
N ALA A 68 -22.78 11.84 -3.83
CA ALA A 68 -21.66 12.75 -3.61
C ALA A 68 -21.62 13.27 -2.16
N ASP A 69 -21.67 12.34 -1.21
CA ASP A 69 -21.67 12.55 0.23
C ASP A 69 -20.39 11.98 0.86
N ALA A 70 -19.83 12.73 1.80
CA ALA A 70 -18.58 12.37 2.46
C ALA A 70 -18.75 11.13 3.34
N ASP A 71 -19.86 11.03 4.08
CA ASP A 71 -20.09 9.93 5.00
C ASP A 71 -20.33 8.61 4.25
N ALA A 72 -21.09 8.66 3.14
CA ALA A 72 -21.27 7.53 2.24
C ALA A 72 -19.93 7.04 1.66
N THR A 73 -19.08 7.96 1.21
CA THR A 73 -17.75 7.64 0.65
C THR A 73 -16.82 7.05 1.71
N LEU A 74 -16.65 7.75 2.84
CA LEU A 74 -15.76 7.32 3.92
C LEU A 74 -16.21 6.01 4.56
N GLY A 75 -17.53 5.83 4.70
CA GLY A 75 -18.12 4.58 5.19
C GLY A 75 -17.76 3.40 4.28
N LYS A 76 -17.96 3.54 2.97
CA LYS A 76 -17.66 2.49 1.99
C LYS A 76 -16.14 2.23 1.87
N VAL A 77 -15.31 3.28 1.89
CA VAL A 77 -13.84 3.14 1.96
C VAL A 77 -13.43 2.32 3.18
N ARG A 78 -13.92 2.69 4.37
CA ARG A 78 -13.57 2.01 5.63
C ARG A 78 -13.95 0.53 5.60
N GLU A 79 -15.13 0.20 5.09
CA GLU A 79 -15.57 -1.18 4.93
C GLU A 79 -14.67 -1.96 3.95
N ARG A 80 -14.43 -1.40 2.76
CA ARG A 80 -13.68 -2.08 1.69
C ARG A 80 -12.21 -2.26 2.05
N THR A 81 -11.55 -1.25 2.60
CA THR A 81 -10.14 -1.33 3.03
C THR A 81 -9.96 -2.38 4.12
N ARG A 82 -10.86 -2.46 5.12
CA ARG A 82 -10.80 -3.51 6.15
C ARG A 82 -10.89 -4.91 5.56
N ARG A 83 -11.83 -5.12 4.64
CA ARG A 83 -11.97 -6.42 3.96
C ARG A 83 -10.74 -6.77 3.13
N LEU A 84 -10.13 -5.79 2.44
CA LEU A 84 -8.96 -6.02 1.61
C LEU A 84 -7.73 -6.38 2.45
N VAL A 85 -7.45 -5.62 3.51
CA VAL A 85 -6.34 -5.88 4.45
C VAL A 85 -6.50 -7.24 5.14
N ALA A 86 -7.72 -7.60 5.55
CA ALA A 86 -7.98 -8.89 6.18
C ALA A 86 -7.68 -10.07 5.23
N ARG A 87 -8.05 -9.96 3.95
CA ARG A 87 -7.74 -10.99 2.95
C ARG A 87 -6.23 -11.11 2.70
N SER A 88 -5.55 -9.98 2.47
CA SER A 88 -4.11 -9.98 2.18
C SER A 88 -3.26 -10.47 3.35
N SER A 89 -3.72 -10.27 4.59
CA SER A 89 -2.99 -10.73 5.79
C SER A 89 -3.17 -12.23 6.06
N THR A 90 -4.21 -12.86 5.51
CA THR A 90 -4.48 -14.30 5.67
C THR A 90 -3.72 -15.14 4.64
N GLU A 91 -3.42 -14.54 3.49
CA GLU A 91 -2.58 -15.13 2.45
C GLU A 91 -1.12 -14.85 2.77
N ARG A 92 -0.36 -15.86 3.22
CA ARG A 92 1.10 -15.73 3.38
C ARG A 92 1.68 -15.39 2.00
N PRO A 93 2.31 -14.21 1.79
CA PRO A 93 2.74 -13.82 0.46
C PRO A 93 3.70 -14.88 -0.08
N SER A 94 3.33 -15.47 -1.22
CA SER A 94 4.20 -16.42 -1.90
C SER A 94 5.51 -15.70 -2.22
N ARG A 95 6.67 -16.35 -2.06
CA ARG A 95 8.00 -15.81 -2.41
C ARG A 95 8.18 -15.42 -3.89
N ARG A 96 7.11 -15.47 -4.69
CA ARG A 96 7.18 -15.12 -6.10
C ARG A 96 7.03 -13.60 -6.22
N PRO A 97 7.93 -12.91 -6.94
CA PRO A 97 7.74 -11.50 -7.22
C PRO A 97 6.42 -11.29 -7.94
N PHE A 98 5.65 -10.29 -7.51
CA PHE A 98 4.46 -9.83 -8.22
C PHE A 98 4.90 -9.42 -9.63
N ARG A 99 4.50 -10.22 -10.62
CA ARG A 99 4.68 -9.88 -12.03
C ARG A 99 3.40 -9.19 -12.49
N VAL A 100 3.51 -7.90 -12.79
CA VAL A 100 2.47 -7.12 -13.50
C VAL A 100 2.57 -7.43 -14.99
#